data_AF-Q6R3R5-F1
#
_entry.id   AF-Q6R3R5-F1
#
_cell.length_a   1.000
_cell.length_b   1.000
_cell.length_c   1.000
_cell.angle_alpha   90.00
_cell.angle_beta   90.00
_cell.angle_gamma   90.00
#
_symmetry.space_group_name_H-M   'P 1'
#
loop_
_entity.id
_entity.type
_entity.pdbx_description
1 polymer ?
#
loop_
_entity_poly.entity_id
_entity_poly.type
_entity_poly.pdbx_seq_one_letter_code
_entity_poly.pdbx_strand_id
1 'polypeptide(L)'
;QNFVYDMELSPGNTRDMLAMTGVITSTTKKHSLITLLQDMEYIHGQLFERTVESGCGSVTCLPGALTMLRFSAFRRMAKYYFADKAEQCDDLFDYGKCHLGEDRWLTHLFMIGAKKRFQIQMCTSAFCKTEAVQTYQSLIKQRRRWFLGFITNEVCM
;
A
#
# COMPACT_ATOMS: atom_id res chain seq x y z
N GLN A 1 15.16 11.98 -1.86
CA GLN A 1 16.23 11.41 -2.72
C GLN A 1 15.85 9.96 -3.02
N ASN A 2 16.24 9.37 -4.14
CA ASN A 2 15.40 9.40 -5.33
C ASN A 2 14.68 8.04 -5.44
N PHE A 3 13.34 8.00 -5.35
CA PHE A 3 12.55 6.77 -5.40
C PHE A 3 12.89 5.91 -6.65
N VAL A 4 13.17 6.58 -7.77
CA VAL A 4 13.67 5.99 -9.03
C VAL A 4 15.08 5.41 -8.89
N TYR A 5 15.96 6.08 -8.14
CA TYR A 5 17.33 5.61 -7.92
C TYR A 5 17.33 4.27 -7.19
N ASP A 6 16.56 4.15 -6.11
CA ASP A 6 16.49 2.87 -5.37
C ASP A 6 15.85 1.76 -6.21
N MET A 7 14.89 2.09 -7.08
CA MET A 7 14.23 1.11 -7.93
C MET A 7 15.08 0.64 -9.12
N GLU A 8 15.90 1.51 -9.73
CA GLU A 8 16.56 1.22 -11.02
C GLU A 8 18.10 1.36 -11.03
N LEU A 9 18.65 2.17 -10.13
CA LEU A 9 20.04 2.65 -10.20
C LEU A 9 20.89 2.31 -8.97
N SER A 10 20.31 1.71 -7.94
CA SER A 10 21.02 1.33 -6.72
C SER A 10 22.11 0.29 -7.02
N PRO A 11 23.30 0.41 -6.41
CA PRO A 11 24.38 -0.56 -6.60
C PRO A 11 23.93 -1.98 -6.23
N GLY A 12 24.19 -2.97 -7.11
CA GLY A 12 23.76 -4.35 -6.91
C GLY A 12 22.29 -4.63 -7.28
N ASN A 13 21.56 -3.63 -7.79
CA ASN A 13 20.18 -3.82 -8.26
C ASN A 13 20.16 -4.63 -9.56
N THR A 14 19.47 -5.77 -9.52
CA THR A 14 19.24 -6.68 -10.66
C THR A 14 18.26 -6.11 -11.69
N ARG A 15 17.74 -4.91 -11.47
CA ARG A 15 16.72 -4.21 -12.27
C ARG A 15 15.49 -5.05 -12.53
N ASP A 16 15.15 -5.97 -11.64
CA ASP A 16 13.97 -6.83 -11.72
C ASP A 16 12.89 -6.45 -10.69
N MET A 17 13.05 -5.34 -9.97
CA MET A 17 12.04 -4.72 -9.12
C MET A 17 10.72 -4.48 -9.88
N LEU A 18 9.60 -4.97 -9.36
CA LEU A 18 8.29 -4.80 -9.97
C LEU A 18 7.56 -3.60 -9.37
N ALA A 19 7.69 -3.39 -8.07
CA ALA A 19 7.06 -2.27 -7.38
C ALA A 19 7.82 -1.91 -6.10
N MET A 20 7.65 -0.67 -5.65
CA MET A 20 8.15 -0.22 -4.36
C MET A 20 7.16 0.73 -3.69
N THR A 21 7.15 0.75 -2.37
CA THR A 21 6.50 1.78 -1.55
C THR A 21 7.53 2.57 -0.77
N GLY A 22 7.20 3.78 -0.31
CA GLY A 22 8.06 4.56 0.57
C GLY A 22 7.50 4.74 1.98
N VAL A 23 8.20 5.51 2.79
CA VAL A 23 7.80 5.89 4.15
C VAL A 23 6.71 6.95 4.09
N ILE A 24 5.57 6.65 4.70
CA ILE A 24 4.44 7.57 4.79
C ILE A 24 4.26 7.95 6.25
N THR A 25 4.31 9.25 6.54
CA THR A 25 4.02 9.78 7.88
C THR A 25 2.84 10.74 7.81
N SER A 26 2.28 11.07 8.98
CA SER A 26 1.18 12.01 9.03
C SER A 26 1.68 13.44 9.24
N THR A 27 0.91 14.43 8.81
CA THR A 27 1.14 15.83 9.12
C THR A 27 -0.15 16.49 9.56
N THR A 28 -0.04 17.45 10.47
CA THR A 28 -1.20 18.17 11.02
C THR A 28 -0.85 19.62 11.29
N LYS A 29 -1.84 20.51 11.11
CA LYS A 29 -1.75 21.91 11.54
C LYS A 29 -2.08 22.08 13.03
N LYS A 30 -2.94 21.21 13.58
CA LYS A 30 -3.37 21.23 14.98
C LYS A 30 -2.99 19.93 15.65
N HIS A 31 -2.16 20.00 16.68
CA HIS A 31 -1.78 18.83 17.45
C HIS A 31 -2.87 18.46 18.45
N SER A 32 -3.26 17.20 18.44
CA SER A 32 -4.18 16.57 19.39
C SER A 32 -3.74 15.15 19.68
N LEU A 33 -4.34 14.51 20.69
CA LEU A 33 -4.10 13.10 20.97
C LEU A 33 -4.44 12.22 19.75
N ILE A 34 -5.52 12.54 19.03
CA ILE A 34 -5.94 11.80 17.82
C ILE A 34 -4.87 11.88 16.72
N THR A 35 -4.28 13.05 16.49
CA THR A 35 -3.26 13.23 15.46
C THR A 35 -1.93 12.60 15.86
N LEU A 36 -1.58 12.61 17.16
CA LEU A 36 -0.38 11.93 17.66
C LEU A 36 -0.48 10.41 17.53
N LEU A 37 -1.63 9.83 17.91
CA LEU A 37 -1.88 8.40 17.76
C LEU A 37 -1.87 7.96 16.30
N GLN A 38 -2.40 8.77 15.40
CA GLN A 38 -2.30 8.51 13.96
C GLN A 38 -0.85 8.53 13.48
N ASP A 39 -0.04 9.49 13.90
CA ASP A 39 1.36 9.55 13.47
C ASP A 39 2.16 8.31 13.91
N MET A 40 1.95 7.89 15.16
CA MET A 40 2.51 6.64 15.68
C MET A 40 2.05 5.42 14.88
N GLU A 41 0.77 5.37 14.48
CA GLU A 41 0.27 4.30 13.63
C GLU A 41 0.90 4.30 12.24
N TYR A 42 1.06 5.47 11.61
CA TYR A 42 1.75 5.55 10.32
C TYR A 42 3.20 5.07 10.43
N ILE A 43 3.91 5.45 11.48
CA ILE A 43 5.28 4.96 11.75
C ILE A 43 5.27 3.43 11.95
N HIS A 44 4.37 2.90 12.78
CA HIS A 44 4.30 1.46 13.02
C HIS A 44 3.94 0.68 11.74
N GLY A 45 2.85 1.05 11.08
CA GLY A 45 2.34 0.31 9.93
C GLY A 45 3.13 0.53 8.65
N GLN A 46 3.55 1.76 8.35
CA GLN A 46 4.20 2.08 7.06
C GLN A 46 5.72 1.96 7.12
N LEU A 47 6.34 2.24 8.26
CA LEU A 47 7.79 2.08 8.41
C LEU A 47 8.14 0.73 9.02
N PHE A 48 7.64 0.39 10.20
CA PHE A 48 8.08 -0.83 10.90
C PHE A 48 7.59 -2.12 10.22
N GLU A 49 6.27 -2.32 10.10
CA GLU A 49 5.69 -3.54 9.52
C GLU A 49 6.16 -3.77 8.07
N ARG A 50 6.08 -2.74 7.20
CA ARG A 50 6.52 -2.87 5.80
C ARG A 50 8.01 -3.15 5.66
N THR A 51 8.85 -2.61 6.54
CA THR A 51 10.28 -2.93 6.50
C THR A 51 10.53 -4.40 6.86
N VAL A 52 9.81 -4.93 7.86
CA VAL A 52 9.87 -6.35 8.23
C VAL A 52 9.40 -7.23 7.07
N GLU A 53 8.25 -6.93 6.47
CA GLU A 53 7.73 -7.67 5.31
C GLU A 53 8.67 -7.62 4.11
N SER A 54 9.25 -6.45 3.83
CA SER A 54 10.26 -6.26 2.79
C SER A 54 11.45 -7.19 3.04
N GLY A 55 11.94 -7.26 4.29
CA GLY A 55 12.99 -8.19 4.72
C GLY A 55 12.59 -9.66 4.63
N CYS A 56 11.31 -9.99 4.78
CA CYS A 56 10.75 -11.34 4.57
C CYS A 56 10.56 -11.71 3.09
N GLY A 57 10.74 -10.77 2.17
CA GLY A 57 10.77 -11.03 0.72
C GLY A 57 9.72 -10.30 -0.12
N SER A 58 8.69 -9.71 0.49
CA SER A 58 7.71 -8.90 -0.23
C SER A 58 6.87 -8.09 0.75
N VAL A 59 6.63 -6.81 0.44
CA VAL A 59 5.56 -6.06 1.11
C VAL A 59 4.19 -6.60 0.69
N THR A 60 3.24 -6.63 1.63
CA THR A 60 1.89 -7.18 1.40
C THR A 60 0.87 -6.12 0.98
N CYS A 61 1.22 -4.83 1.13
CA CYS A 61 0.41 -3.71 0.66
C CYS A 61 1.29 -2.58 0.12
N LEU A 62 0.95 -2.08 -1.05
CA LEU A 62 1.50 -0.91 -1.72
C LEU A 62 0.49 0.25 -1.55
N PRO A 63 0.69 1.13 -0.56
CA PRO A 63 -0.23 2.23 -0.29
C PRO A 63 -0.32 3.20 -1.47
N GLY A 64 -1.54 3.57 -1.85
CA GLY A 64 -1.77 4.50 -2.97
C GLY A 64 -1.10 5.87 -2.80
N ALA A 65 -0.85 6.29 -1.56
CA ALA A 65 -0.22 7.59 -1.25
C ALA A 65 1.27 7.69 -1.64
N LEU A 66 2.00 6.57 -1.71
CA LEU A 66 3.40 6.57 -2.16
C LEU A 66 3.82 5.19 -2.68
N THR A 67 3.52 4.94 -3.94
CA THR A 67 3.88 3.71 -4.63
C THR A 67 4.49 4.00 -6.00
N MET A 68 5.53 3.25 -6.35
CA MET A 68 6.12 3.23 -7.69
C MET A 68 5.96 1.84 -8.29
N LEU A 69 5.41 1.78 -9.50
CA LEU A 69 5.14 0.53 -10.21
C LEU A 69 5.94 0.51 -11.50
N ARG A 70 6.50 -0.64 -11.82
CA ARG A 70 7.06 -0.88 -13.15
C ARG A 70 5.91 -1.03 -14.13
N PHE A 71 5.81 -0.09 -15.07
CA PHE A 71 4.71 -0.05 -16.04
C PHE A 71 4.54 -1.36 -16.83
N SER A 72 5.64 -2.00 -17.24
CA SER A 72 5.57 -3.28 -17.97
C SER A 72 4.97 -4.42 -17.13
N ALA A 73 5.14 -4.38 -15.80
CA ALA A 73 4.51 -5.30 -14.86
C ALA A 73 3.03 -4.96 -14.66
N PHE A 74 2.74 -3.68 -14.41
CA PHE A 74 1.37 -3.18 -14.27
C PHE A 74 0.52 -3.53 -15.49
N ARG A 75 1.02 -3.32 -16.70
CA ARG A 75 0.31 -3.62 -17.96
C ARG A 75 -0.15 -5.08 -18.07
N ARG A 76 0.60 -6.04 -17.49
CA ARG A 76 0.19 -7.46 -17.48
C ARG A 76 -0.96 -7.72 -16.51
N MET A 77 -1.01 -6.94 -15.43
CA MET A 77 -2.01 -7.06 -14.36
C MET A 77 -3.23 -6.17 -14.58
N ALA A 78 -3.12 -5.14 -15.42
CA ALA A 78 -4.15 -4.14 -15.67
C ALA A 78 -5.50 -4.77 -16.03
N LYS A 79 -5.51 -5.82 -16.85
CA LYS A 79 -6.75 -6.53 -17.22
C LYS A 79 -7.46 -7.21 -16.04
N TYR A 80 -6.75 -7.57 -14.97
CA TYR A 80 -7.32 -8.15 -13.74
C TYR A 80 -7.64 -7.08 -12.71
N TYR A 81 -6.84 -6.02 -12.70
CA TYR A 81 -7.03 -4.86 -11.83
C TYR A 81 -8.29 -4.08 -12.22
N PHE A 82 -8.48 -3.85 -13.52
CA PHE A 82 -9.64 -3.20 -14.11
C PHE A 82 -10.68 -4.19 -14.64
N ALA A 83 -10.57 -5.49 -14.34
CA ALA A 83 -11.64 -6.41 -14.68
C ALA A 83 -12.92 -5.91 -14.00
N ASP A 84 -13.97 -5.62 -14.78
CA ASP A 84 -15.25 -5.12 -14.30
C ASP A 84 -15.87 -6.10 -13.30
N LYS A 85 -15.47 -5.96 -12.04
CA LYS A 85 -16.21 -6.44 -10.88
C LYS A 85 -17.08 -5.33 -10.30
N ALA A 86 -16.93 -4.08 -10.77
CA ALA A 86 -17.76 -2.96 -10.34
C ALA A 86 -19.22 -3.10 -10.79
N GLU A 87 -19.47 -3.70 -11.96
CA GLU A 87 -20.83 -3.97 -12.47
C GLU A 87 -21.43 -5.31 -11.99
N GLN A 88 -20.63 -6.17 -11.34
CA GLN A 88 -21.05 -7.44 -10.70
C GLN A 88 -20.68 -7.48 -9.20
N CYS A 89 -20.82 -6.35 -8.49
CA CYS A 89 -20.78 -6.35 -7.02
C CYS A 89 -22.12 -6.86 -6.48
N ASP A 90 -22.41 -8.14 -6.65
CA ASP A 90 -23.61 -8.77 -6.07
C ASP A 90 -23.49 -8.92 -4.54
N ASP A 91 -22.27 -8.85 -3.99
CA ASP A 91 -21.96 -9.05 -2.57
C ASP A 91 -21.11 -7.91 -1.95
N LEU A 92 -21.36 -7.62 -0.67
CA LEU A 92 -20.68 -6.59 0.12
C LEU A 92 -19.16 -6.84 0.22
N PHE A 93 -18.77 -8.12 0.17
CA PHE A 93 -17.37 -8.54 0.22
C PHE A 93 -16.60 -8.18 -1.05
N ASP A 94 -17.19 -8.34 -2.24
CA ASP A 94 -16.56 -7.95 -3.50
C ASP A 94 -16.42 -6.41 -3.60
N TYR A 95 -17.42 -5.67 -3.12
CA TYR A 95 -17.32 -4.21 -3.01
C TYR A 95 -16.19 -3.78 -2.08
N GLY A 96 -16.07 -4.40 -0.90
CA GLY A 96 -15.01 -4.11 0.05
C GLY A 96 -13.62 -4.45 -0.47
N LYS A 97 -13.47 -5.57 -1.18
CA LYS A 97 -12.21 -5.98 -1.80
C LYS A 97 -11.77 -4.98 -2.88
N CYS A 98 -12.67 -4.60 -3.78
CA CYS A 98 -12.34 -3.77 -4.93
C CYS A 98 -12.22 -2.27 -4.59
N HIS A 99 -13.07 -1.75 -3.71
CA HIS A 99 -13.16 -0.31 -3.44
C HIS A 99 -12.56 0.11 -2.09
N LEU A 100 -12.46 -0.79 -1.10
CA LEU A 100 -11.91 -0.46 0.22
C LEU A 100 -10.48 -1.00 0.44
N GLY A 101 -10.02 -1.93 -0.41
CA GLY A 101 -8.66 -2.49 -0.36
C GLY A 101 -7.99 -2.65 -1.72
N GLU A 102 -8.27 -1.74 -2.65
CA GLU A 102 -7.66 -1.66 -3.99
C GLU A 102 -6.13 -1.79 -3.95
N ASP A 103 -5.47 -1.09 -3.01
CA ASP A 103 -4.03 -1.14 -2.79
C ASP A 103 -3.52 -2.57 -2.53
N ARG A 104 -4.24 -3.34 -1.70
CA ARG A 104 -3.89 -4.73 -1.37
C ARG A 104 -4.16 -5.65 -2.54
N TRP A 105 -5.27 -5.45 -3.24
CA TRP A 105 -5.59 -6.18 -4.45
C TRP A 105 -4.50 -5.98 -5.53
N LEU A 106 -4.09 -4.74 -5.77
CA LEU A 106 -2.99 -4.41 -6.66
C LEU A 106 -1.70 -5.13 -6.25
N THR A 107 -1.36 -5.07 -4.96
CA THR A 107 -0.16 -5.71 -4.43
C THR A 107 -0.20 -7.22 -4.62
N HIS A 108 -1.36 -7.83 -4.40
CA HIS A 108 -1.59 -9.26 -4.62
C HIS A 108 -1.39 -9.65 -6.09
N LEU A 109 -1.90 -8.88 -7.04
CA LEU A 109 -1.65 -9.11 -8.47
C LEU A 109 -0.16 -9.04 -8.81
N PHE A 110 0.58 -8.12 -8.18
CA PHE A 110 2.03 -8.05 -8.34
C PHE A 110 2.75 -9.23 -7.68
N MET A 111 2.28 -9.71 -6.52
CA MET A 111 2.81 -10.90 -5.86
C MET A 111 2.62 -12.16 -6.73
N ILE A 112 1.44 -12.34 -7.33
CA ILE A 112 1.20 -13.41 -8.32
C ILE A 112 2.14 -13.28 -9.52
N GLY A 113 2.40 -12.05 -9.97
CA GLY A 113 3.29 -11.76 -11.09
C GLY A 113 4.78 -11.86 -10.78
N ALA A 114 5.17 -11.92 -9.50
CA ALA A 114 6.55 -11.98 -9.07
C ALA A 114 7.13 -13.37 -9.33
N LYS A 115 8.30 -13.40 -9.95
CA LYS A 115 9.02 -14.64 -10.28
C LYS A 115 10.14 -14.95 -9.27
N LYS A 116 10.53 -13.95 -8.48
CA LYS A 116 11.61 -14.03 -7.49
C LYS A 116 11.17 -13.31 -6.22
N ARG A 117 11.83 -13.65 -5.12
CA ARG A 117 11.73 -12.89 -3.87
C ARG A 117 12.32 -11.49 -4.06
N PHE A 118 11.91 -10.56 -3.21
CA PHE A 118 12.39 -9.19 -3.13
C PHE A 118 12.05 -8.30 -4.33
N GLN A 119 11.05 -8.66 -5.15
CA GLN A 119 10.63 -7.84 -6.29
C GLN A 119 9.62 -6.74 -5.93
N ILE A 120 9.06 -6.76 -4.73
CA ILE A 120 8.12 -5.76 -4.21
C ILE A 120 8.66 -5.33 -2.84
N GLN A 121 9.18 -4.12 -2.71
CA GLN A 121 9.99 -3.74 -1.54
C GLN A 121 9.63 -2.37 -0.96
N MET A 122 10.06 -2.16 0.27
CA MET A 122 10.05 -0.89 0.96
C MET A 122 11.29 -0.07 0.61
N CYS A 123 11.09 1.19 0.25
CA CYS A 123 12.11 2.20 0.01
C CYS A 123 12.16 3.15 1.21
N THR A 124 13.16 2.98 2.08
CA THR A 124 13.30 3.81 3.29
C THR A 124 13.86 5.21 3.01
N SER A 125 14.32 5.48 1.78
CA SER A 125 14.82 6.81 1.37
C SER A 125 13.74 7.71 0.76
N ALA A 126 12.60 7.13 0.37
CA ALA A 126 11.45 7.84 -0.18
C ALA A 126 10.45 8.16 0.92
N PHE A 127 10.05 9.43 1.03
CA PHE A 127 9.15 9.91 2.07
C PHE A 127 8.01 10.71 1.47
N CYS A 128 6.80 10.52 1.99
CA CYS A 128 5.69 11.45 1.79
C CYS A 128 4.95 11.70 3.11
N LYS A 129 4.16 12.78 3.12
CA LYS A 129 3.31 13.14 4.25
C LYS A 129 1.86 13.17 3.81
N THR A 130 0.98 12.60 4.62
CA THR A 130 -0.46 12.67 4.43
C THR A 130 -1.12 13.45 5.57
N GLU A 131 -2.25 14.09 5.30
CA GLU A 131 -2.95 14.87 6.33
C GLU A 131 -3.62 13.95 7.36
N ALA A 132 -3.31 14.15 8.64
CA ALA A 132 -3.97 13.44 9.74
C ALA A 132 -5.43 13.89 9.88
N VAL A 133 -6.33 12.96 10.20
CA VAL A 133 -7.72 13.32 10.50
C VAL A 133 -7.81 14.15 11.78
N GLN A 134 -8.67 15.17 11.78
CA GLN A 134 -8.77 16.15 12.87
C GLN A 134 -9.96 15.92 13.81
N THR A 135 -10.97 15.15 13.37
CA THR A 135 -12.22 14.96 14.11
C THR A 135 -12.51 13.48 14.35
N TYR A 136 -13.12 13.15 15.48
CA TYR A 136 -13.53 11.78 15.82
C TYR A 136 -14.43 11.15 14.76
N GLN A 137 -15.38 11.91 14.19
CA GLN A 137 -16.25 11.41 13.14
C GLN A 137 -15.47 11.00 11.87
N SER A 138 -14.45 11.78 11.50
CA SER A 138 -13.58 11.45 10.36
C SER A 138 -12.68 10.26 10.66
N LEU A 139 -12.20 10.15 11.90
CA LEU A 139 -11.44 8.99 12.37
C LEU A 139 -12.27 7.71 12.27
N ILE A 140 -13.52 7.71 12.74
CA ILE A 140 -14.40 6.54 12.64
C ILE A 140 -14.63 6.14 11.18
N LYS A 141 -14.84 7.11 10.27
CA LYS A 141 -14.97 6.84 8.83
C LYS A 141 -13.71 6.20 8.25
N GLN A 142 -12.53 6.69 8.63
CA GLN A 142 -11.24 6.12 8.23
C GLN A 142 -11.08 4.69 8.75
N ARG A 143 -11.34 4.45 10.05
CA ARG A 143 -11.25 3.13 10.68
C ARG A 143 -12.17 2.12 10.04
N ARG A 144 -13.42 2.50 9.77
CA ARG A 144 -14.38 1.63 9.11
C ARG A 144 -13.89 1.19 7.73
N ARG A 145 -13.35 2.13 6.94
CA ARG A 145 -12.79 1.83 5.61
C ARG A 145 -11.61 0.86 5.72
N TRP A 146 -10.64 1.15 6.58
CA TRP A 146 -9.43 0.35 6.73
C TRP A 146 -9.72 -1.05 7.30
N PHE A 147 -10.62 -1.14 8.28
CA PHE A 147 -11.03 -2.40 8.86
C PHE A 147 -11.77 -3.29 7.86
N LEU A 148 -12.75 -2.73 7.14
CA LEU A 148 -13.46 -3.49 6.11
C LEU A 148 -12.51 -3.94 5.00
N GLY A 149 -11.63 -3.05 4.52
CA GLY A 149 -10.62 -3.38 3.52
C GLY A 149 -9.64 -4.48 3.98
N PHE A 150 -9.29 -4.51 5.27
CA PHE A 150 -8.47 -5.59 5.86
C PHE A 150 -9.22 -6.92 5.84
N ILE A 151 -10.45 -6.98 6.36
CA ILE A 151 -11.21 -8.24 6.44
C ILE A 151 -11.45 -8.84 5.05
N THR A 152 -11.87 -8.02 4.08
CA THR A 152 -12.18 -8.52 2.73
C THR A 152 -10.95 -8.97 1.94
N ASN A 153 -9.75 -8.51 2.31
CA ASN A 153 -8.51 -8.89 1.62
C ASN A 153 -7.72 -9.97 2.36
N GLU A 154 -7.67 -10.00 3.68
CA GLU A 154 -6.81 -10.95 4.42
C GLU A 154 -7.55 -12.20 4.89
N VAL A 155 -8.85 -12.11 5.17
CA VAL A 155 -9.63 -13.24 5.71
C VAL A 155 -10.30 -14.04 4.58
N CYS A 156 -10.60 -13.36 3.48
CA CYS A 156 -11.31 -13.94 2.33
C CYS A 156 -10.39 -14.28 1.13
N MET A 157 -9.06 -14.13 1.28
CA MET A 157 -8.06 -14.63 0.31
C MET A 157 -7.33 -15.82 0.90
#